data_AF-A0A6A0BF83-F1
#
_entry.id   AF-A0A6A0BF83-F1
#
_cell.length_a   1.000
_cell.length_b   1.000
_cell.length_c   1.000
_cell.angle_alpha   90.00
_cell.angle_beta   90.00
_cell.angle_gamma   90.00
#
_symmetry.space_group_name_H-M   'P 1'
#
loop_
_entity.id
_entity.type
_entity.pdbx_description
1 polymer ?
#
loop_
_entity_poly.entity_id
_entity_poly.type
_entity_poly.pdbx_seq_one_letter_code
_entity_poly.pdbx_strand_id
1 'polypeptide(L)'
;MMKEIYKLVSEISLSNVLKRNTFQKVFEILYGVGEKGISQNLKVYILALISWLVSLVSSVNWIIFPISSTIITFTLLTVYCKRPRFLNDVAYTLATFLLCQNTVIFYLASIKISENVILNRSVTLFYVLICYFLSFYIVKIKLLDSIQESYFADSKNIIKSNAIKNIKLLSSILVLFVILLISAMQLYRLNKWWIKSYNLEFLAGLNGTILGNIFSIISVFIAIIIVLLFTMIPTLFLNSDIIVNGLLLRKYSEEFRKEYDFTKEEWYGEK
;
A
#
# COMPACT_ATOMS: atom_id res chain seq x y z
N MET A 1 -13.62 -9.92 -5.78
CA MET A 1 -12.18 -10.16 -5.51
C MET A 1 -11.92 -10.86 -4.17
N MET A 2 -12.61 -10.51 -3.06
CA MET A 2 -12.35 -11.07 -1.71
C MET A 2 -12.97 -12.45 -1.40
N LYS A 3 -13.84 -13.01 -2.26
CA LYS A 3 -14.60 -14.26 -1.98
C LYS A 3 -13.70 -15.46 -1.66
N GLU A 4 -12.59 -15.61 -2.37
CA GLU A 4 -11.61 -16.68 -2.13
C GLU A 4 -10.94 -16.58 -0.75
N ILE A 5 -10.60 -15.36 -0.32
CA ILE A 5 -10.00 -15.12 1.00
C ILE A 5 -11.00 -15.51 2.09
N TYR A 6 -12.26 -15.08 1.98
CA TYR A 6 -13.29 -15.46 2.95
C TYR A 6 -13.54 -16.97 2.98
N LYS A 7 -13.50 -17.63 1.83
CA LYS A 7 -13.61 -19.09 1.75
C LYS A 7 -12.46 -19.78 2.51
N LEU A 8 -11.21 -19.42 2.25
CA LEU A 8 -10.07 -20.01 2.96
C LEU A 8 -10.09 -19.70 4.46
N VAL A 9 -10.43 -18.47 4.84
CA VAL A 9 -10.59 -18.08 6.25
C VAL A 9 -11.70 -18.89 6.93
N SER A 10 -12.76 -19.27 6.20
CA SER A 10 -13.84 -20.10 6.74
C SER A 10 -13.39 -21.53 7.05
N GLU A 11 -12.43 -22.07 6.30
CA GLU A 11 -11.90 -23.44 6.44
C GLU A 11 -10.90 -23.59 7.61
N ILE A 12 -10.31 -22.49 8.10
CA ILE A 12 -9.37 -22.52 9.23
C ILE A 12 -10.11 -22.78 10.54
N SER A 13 -9.69 -23.79 11.30
CA SER A 13 -10.25 -24.18 12.60
C SER A 13 -9.79 -23.27 13.75
N LEU A 14 -10.66 -23.06 14.74
CA LEU A 14 -10.36 -22.26 15.94
C LEU A 14 -9.10 -22.75 16.68
N SER A 15 -8.89 -24.07 16.77
CA SER A 15 -7.72 -24.65 17.45
C SER A 15 -6.39 -24.20 16.83
N ASN A 16 -6.34 -24.07 15.50
CA ASN A 16 -5.15 -23.59 14.80
C ASN A 16 -4.95 -22.09 15.01
N VAL A 17 -6.02 -21.31 15.12
CA VAL A 17 -5.95 -19.87 15.40
C VAL A 17 -5.49 -19.59 16.84
N LEU A 18 -6.01 -20.33 17.82
CA LEU A 18 -5.64 -20.21 19.24
C LEU A 18 -4.16 -20.52 19.49
N LYS A 19 -3.60 -21.52 18.81
CA LYS A 19 -2.16 -21.83 18.89
C LYS A 19 -1.27 -20.66 18.46
N ARG A 20 -1.75 -19.83 17.53
CA ARG A 20 -0.95 -18.76 16.91
C ARG A 20 -1.22 -17.37 17.49
N ASN A 21 -2.39 -17.17 18.08
CA ASN A 21 -2.78 -15.94 18.76
C ASN A 21 -2.93 -16.24 20.24
N THR A 22 -1.79 -16.45 20.90
CA THR A 22 -1.74 -16.71 22.34
C THR A 22 -2.32 -15.55 23.13
N PHE A 23 -2.73 -15.82 24.37
CA PHE A 23 -3.20 -14.81 25.31
C PHE A 23 -2.28 -13.59 25.33
N GLN A 24 -0.96 -13.80 25.47
CA GLN A 24 0.03 -12.73 25.50
C GLN A 24 -0.04 -11.82 24.26
N LYS A 25 -0.13 -12.41 23.06
CA LYS A 25 -0.22 -11.65 21.81
C LYS A 25 -1.52 -10.84 21.72
N VAL A 26 -2.64 -11.43 22.14
CA VAL A 26 -3.93 -10.73 22.14
C VAL A 26 -3.98 -9.63 23.21
N PHE A 27 -3.37 -9.87 24.36
CA PHE A 27 -3.19 -8.89 25.42
C PHE A 27 -2.34 -7.71 24.95
N GLU A 28 -1.24 -7.97 24.26
CA GLU A 28 -0.38 -6.94 23.64
C GLU A 28 -1.14 -6.09 22.61
N ILE A 29 -2.03 -6.70 21.81
CA ILE A 29 -2.88 -5.97 20.85
C ILE A 29 -3.85 -5.02 21.58
N LEU A 30 -4.43 -5.45 22.70
CA LEU A 30 -5.45 -4.68 23.42
C LEU A 30 -4.87 -3.54 24.25
N TYR A 31 -3.77 -3.80 24.96
CA TYR A 31 -3.20 -2.87 25.93
C TYR A 31 -1.97 -2.12 25.39
N GLY A 32 -1.43 -2.57 24.26
CA GLY A 32 -0.20 -2.06 23.69
C GLY A 32 1.03 -2.52 24.48
N VAL A 33 2.11 -2.85 23.78
CA VAL A 33 3.44 -2.92 24.40
C VAL A 33 3.79 -1.48 24.79
N GLY A 34 4.31 -1.26 26.00
CA GLY A 34 4.61 0.06 26.60
C GLY A 34 5.67 0.91 25.88
N GLU A 35 5.51 1.14 24.57
CA GLU A 35 6.39 1.96 23.75
C GLU A 35 6.15 3.44 24.02
N LYS A 36 7.19 4.11 24.54
CA LYS A 36 7.27 5.56 24.78
C LYS A 36 7.37 6.39 23.49
N GLY A 37 6.53 6.10 22.49
CA GLY A 37 6.54 6.73 21.17
C GLY A 37 5.26 7.52 20.84
N ILE A 38 5.21 8.07 19.63
CA ILE A 38 3.99 8.69 19.06
C ILE A 38 2.91 7.60 18.91
N SER A 39 1.72 7.86 19.45
CA SER A 39 0.58 6.93 19.37
C SER A 39 0.19 6.62 17.93
N GLN A 40 -0.29 5.39 17.67
CA GLN A 40 -0.73 4.96 16.33
C GLN A 40 -1.80 5.90 15.75
N ASN A 41 -2.73 6.39 16.59
CA ASN A 41 -3.77 7.34 16.18
C ASN A 41 -3.16 8.64 15.64
N LEU A 42 -2.18 9.20 16.35
CA LEU A 42 -1.53 10.44 15.95
C LEU A 42 -0.74 10.25 14.64
N LYS A 43 -0.07 9.11 14.45
CA LYS A 43 0.60 8.76 13.18
C LYS A 43 -0.40 8.74 12.02
N VAL A 44 -1.57 8.14 12.19
CA VAL A 44 -2.62 8.08 11.15
C VAL A 44 -3.16 9.47 10.83
N TYR A 45 -3.40 10.33 11.83
CA TYR A 45 -3.87 11.69 11.59
C TYR A 45 -2.84 12.55 10.85
N ILE A 46 -1.56 12.46 11.25
CA ILE A 46 -0.46 13.14 10.54
C ILE A 46 -0.38 12.64 9.10
N LEU A 47 -0.43 11.33 8.89
CA LEU A 47 -0.37 10.74 7.55
C LEU A 47 -1.57 11.16 6.69
N ALA A 48 -2.77 11.24 7.26
CA ALA A 48 -3.97 11.68 6.57
C ALA A 48 -3.87 13.15 6.16
N LEU A 49 -3.34 14.01 7.05
CA LEU A 49 -3.08 15.41 6.75
C LEU A 49 -2.07 15.56 5.60
N ILE A 50 -0.95 14.83 5.67
CA ILE A 50 0.05 14.81 4.58
C ILE A 50 -0.59 14.32 3.28
N SER A 51 -1.35 13.23 3.32
CA SER A 51 -2.04 12.67 2.16
C SER A 51 -2.96 13.68 1.50
N TRP A 52 -3.73 14.39 2.32
CA TRP A 52 -4.63 15.44 1.85
C TRP A 52 -3.88 16.64 1.25
N LEU A 53 -2.83 17.14 1.90
CA LEU A 53 -2.05 18.27 1.39
C LEU A 53 -1.35 17.93 0.05
N VAL A 54 -0.76 16.75 -0.04
CA VAL A 54 -0.08 16.30 -1.26
C VAL A 54 -1.08 16.08 -2.40
N SER A 55 -2.28 15.58 -2.12
CA SER A 55 -3.28 15.36 -3.16
C SER A 55 -3.84 16.66 -3.76
N LEU A 56 -3.74 17.80 -3.08
CA LEU A 56 -4.07 19.11 -3.65
C LEU A 56 -3.26 19.45 -4.91
N VAL A 57 -2.05 18.91 -5.05
CA VAL A 57 -1.19 19.11 -6.24
C VAL A 57 -1.87 18.58 -7.50
N SER A 58 -2.74 17.58 -7.39
CA SER A 58 -3.51 17.03 -8.53
C SER A 58 -4.50 18.02 -9.16
N SER A 59 -4.83 19.12 -8.46
CA SER A 59 -5.68 20.20 -8.98
C SER A 59 -5.13 20.83 -10.26
N VAL A 60 -3.80 20.78 -10.45
CA VAL A 60 -3.10 21.29 -11.64
C VAL A 60 -3.59 20.63 -12.93
N ASN A 61 -4.08 19.39 -12.84
CA ASN A 61 -4.67 18.66 -13.95
C ASN A 61 -6.20 18.79 -13.95
N TRP A 62 -6.84 18.45 -12.84
CA TRP A 62 -8.30 18.56 -12.71
C TRP A 62 -8.75 18.66 -11.25
N ILE A 63 -9.65 19.61 -10.95
CA ILE A 63 -10.17 19.83 -9.59
C ILE A 63 -10.97 18.65 -9.03
N ILE A 64 -11.44 17.73 -9.87
CA ILE A 64 -12.14 16.51 -9.41
C ILE A 64 -11.18 15.57 -8.67
N PHE A 65 -9.90 15.53 -9.05
CA PHE A 65 -8.92 14.66 -8.41
C PHE A 65 -8.70 14.96 -6.91
N PRO A 66 -8.41 16.20 -6.47
CA PRO A 66 -8.27 16.47 -5.04
C PRO A 66 -9.59 16.30 -4.27
N ILE A 67 -10.75 16.57 -4.90
CA ILE A 67 -12.06 16.29 -4.29
C ILE A 67 -12.24 14.79 -4.02
N SER A 68 -11.98 13.96 -5.03
CA SER A 68 -12.07 12.50 -4.89
C SER A 68 -11.10 11.95 -3.85
N SER A 69 -9.86 12.46 -3.82
CA SER A 69 -8.87 12.10 -2.80
C SER A 69 -9.33 12.50 -1.40
N THR A 70 -9.96 13.67 -1.24
CA THR A 70 -10.50 14.13 0.04
C THR A 70 -11.61 13.21 0.54
N ILE A 71 -12.54 12.81 -0.34
CA ILE A 71 -13.62 11.86 0.00
C ILE A 71 -13.03 10.52 0.44
N ILE A 72 -12.00 10.02 -0.26
CA ILE A 72 -11.31 8.77 0.09
C ILE A 72 -10.66 8.90 1.47
N THR A 73 -9.85 9.94 1.70
CA THR A 73 -9.18 10.17 3.00
C THR A 73 -10.18 10.30 4.14
N PHE A 74 -11.28 11.03 3.96
CA PHE A 74 -12.32 11.18 4.98
C PHE A 74 -13.02 9.85 5.29
N THR A 75 -13.32 9.06 4.26
CA THR A 75 -13.91 7.73 4.42
C THR A 75 -12.98 6.81 5.20
N LEU A 76 -11.67 6.83 4.87
CA LEU A 76 -10.66 6.04 5.57
C LEU A 76 -10.53 6.45 7.04
N LEU A 77 -10.53 7.75 7.33
CA LEU A 77 -10.50 8.25 8.71
C LEU A 77 -11.75 7.84 9.49
N THR A 78 -12.92 7.89 8.87
CA THR A 78 -14.18 7.48 9.52
C THR A 78 -14.16 5.98 9.86
N VAL A 79 -13.73 5.15 8.92
CA VAL A 79 -13.58 3.69 9.13
C VAL A 79 -12.52 3.41 10.19
N TYR A 80 -11.40 4.15 10.16
CA TYR A 80 -10.37 4.04 11.18
C TYR A 80 -10.94 4.43 12.54
N CYS A 81 -11.57 5.59 12.73
CA CYS A 81 -12.09 5.97 14.04
C CYS A 81 -13.08 4.96 14.65
N LYS A 82 -13.85 4.25 13.82
CA LYS A 82 -14.85 3.25 14.25
C LYS A 82 -14.30 1.82 14.45
N ARG A 83 -12.98 1.58 14.42
CA ARG A 83 -12.43 0.24 14.69
C ARG A 83 -12.66 -0.22 16.15
N PRO A 84 -12.98 -1.50 16.39
CA PRO A 84 -12.91 -2.07 17.74
C PRO A 84 -11.45 -2.21 18.20
N ARG A 85 -11.22 -2.20 19.52
CA ARG A 85 -9.87 -2.24 20.12
C ARG A 85 -9.04 -3.42 19.63
N PHE A 86 -9.60 -4.62 19.58
CA PHE A 86 -8.89 -5.83 19.11
C PHE A 86 -8.45 -5.80 17.62
N LEU A 87 -8.91 -4.83 16.82
CA LEU A 87 -8.50 -4.64 15.42
C LEU A 87 -7.61 -3.40 15.23
N ASN A 88 -7.06 -2.82 16.29
CA ASN A 88 -6.31 -1.57 16.19
C ASN A 88 -5.10 -1.68 15.25
N ASP A 89 -4.29 -2.73 15.36
CA ASP A 89 -3.13 -2.93 14.48
C ASP A 89 -3.53 -3.20 13.02
N VAL A 90 -4.67 -3.86 12.82
CA VAL A 90 -5.22 -4.13 11.48
C VAL A 90 -5.67 -2.83 10.83
N ALA A 91 -6.42 -2.02 11.58
CA ALA A 91 -6.90 -0.72 11.14
C ALA A 91 -5.73 0.22 10.86
N TYR A 92 -4.69 0.22 11.71
CA TYR A 92 -3.47 1.00 11.52
C TYR A 92 -2.72 0.60 10.26
N THR A 93 -2.50 -0.70 10.05
CA THR A 93 -1.81 -1.23 8.86
C THR A 93 -2.57 -0.87 7.57
N LEU A 94 -3.89 -1.05 7.56
CA LEU A 94 -4.74 -0.73 6.41
C LEU A 94 -4.81 0.78 6.16
N ALA A 95 -4.97 1.60 7.19
CA ALA A 95 -4.99 3.06 7.06
C ALA A 95 -3.67 3.58 6.50
N THR A 96 -2.54 3.09 7.03
CA THR A 96 -1.21 3.50 6.56
C THR A 96 -1.01 3.15 5.09
N PHE A 97 -1.33 1.91 4.70
CA PHE A 97 -1.29 1.49 3.30
C PHE A 97 -2.17 2.36 2.40
N LEU A 98 -3.46 2.52 2.74
CA LEU A 98 -4.42 3.20 1.88
C LEU A 98 -4.16 4.71 1.78
N LEU A 99 -3.74 5.36 2.87
CA LEU A 99 -3.36 6.76 2.86
C LEU A 99 -2.09 6.99 2.02
N CYS A 100 -1.05 6.18 2.20
CA CYS A 100 0.15 6.25 1.35
C CYS A 100 -0.18 5.98 -0.13
N GLN A 101 -1.04 5.00 -0.43
CA GLN A 101 -1.48 4.68 -1.79
C GLN A 101 -2.23 5.87 -2.41
N ASN A 102 -3.16 6.46 -1.68
CA ASN A 102 -3.90 7.64 -2.09
C ASN A 102 -2.95 8.83 -2.35
N THR A 103 -2.00 9.09 -1.46
CA THR A 103 -0.99 10.14 -1.62
C THR A 103 -0.23 9.99 -2.93
N VAL A 104 0.32 8.80 -3.20
CA VAL A 104 1.17 8.59 -4.37
C VAL A 104 0.37 8.67 -5.68
N ILE A 105 -0.81 8.04 -5.72
CA ILE A 105 -1.68 8.08 -6.91
C ILE A 105 -2.05 9.52 -7.25
N PHE A 106 -2.52 10.29 -6.28
CA PHE A 106 -2.95 11.66 -6.54
C PHE A 106 -1.78 12.64 -6.74
N TYR A 107 -0.63 12.40 -6.12
CA TYR A 107 0.58 13.16 -6.47
C TYR A 107 0.94 12.98 -7.95
N LEU A 108 1.02 11.74 -8.43
CA LEU A 108 1.38 11.46 -9.82
C LEU A 108 0.27 11.84 -10.82
N ALA A 109 -0.98 11.93 -10.36
CA ALA A 109 -2.10 12.43 -11.17
C ALA A 109 -1.93 13.91 -11.60
N SER A 110 -1.02 14.67 -10.98
CA SER A 110 -0.71 16.04 -11.40
C SER A 110 0.16 16.13 -12.66
N ILE A 111 0.79 15.03 -13.10
CA ILE A 111 1.69 15.02 -14.25
C ILE A 111 0.89 15.30 -15.53
N LYS A 112 1.34 16.31 -16.29
CA LYS A 112 0.81 16.63 -17.62
C LYS A 112 1.65 15.94 -18.68
N ILE A 113 0.99 15.24 -19.61
CA ILE A 113 1.64 14.45 -20.66
C ILE A 113 1.57 15.19 -22.00
N SER A 114 0.57 16.04 -22.18
CA SER A 114 0.35 16.84 -23.39
C SER A 114 -0.20 18.22 -23.03
N GLU A 115 -0.23 19.14 -24.00
CA GLU A 115 -1.00 20.38 -23.87
C GLU A 115 -2.51 20.14 -23.98
N ASN A 116 -2.92 19.01 -24.57
CA ASN A 116 -4.33 18.66 -24.67
C ASN A 116 -4.91 18.27 -23.31
N VAL A 117 -5.77 19.15 -22.80
CA VAL A 117 -6.44 19.01 -21.50
C VAL A 117 -7.32 17.76 -21.43
N ILE A 118 -8.05 17.43 -22.49
CA ILE A 118 -8.96 16.27 -22.53
C ILE A 118 -8.15 14.97 -22.48
N LEU A 119 -7.04 14.92 -23.22
CA LEU A 119 -6.14 13.77 -23.23
C LEU A 119 -5.55 13.54 -21.84
N ASN A 120 -4.99 14.58 -21.21
CA ASN A 120 -4.43 14.47 -19.85
C ASN A 120 -5.46 13.95 -18.85
N ARG A 121 -6.66 14.53 -18.84
CA ARG A 121 -7.73 14.11 -17.91
C ARG A 121 -8.12 12.66 -18.10
N SER A 122 -8.27 12.24 -19.36
CA SER A 122 -8.64 10.86 -19.70
C SER A 122 -7.56 9.86 -19.28
N VAL A 123 -6.30 10.12 -19.66
CA VAL A 123 -5.17 9.25 -19.32
C VAL A 123 -4.97 9.17 -17.81
N THR A 124 -5.06 10.29 -17.09
CA THR A 124 -4.94 10.31 -15.64
C THR A 124 -6.09 9.56 -14.96
N LEU A 125 -7.31 9.66 -15.47
CA LEU A 125 -8.44 8.89 -14.93
C LEU A 125 -8.21 7.39 -15.09
N PHE A 126 -7.76 6.93 -16.26
CA PHE A 126 -7.38 5.53 -16.47
C PHE A 126 -6.23 5.11 -15.53
N TYR A 127 -5.21 5.95 -15.37
CA TYR A 127 -4.10 5.71 -14.45
C TYR A 127 -4.59 5.50 -13.01
N VAL A 128 -5.46 6.37 -12.50
CA VAL A 128 -6.02 6.26 -11.13
C VAL A 128 -6.75 4.92 -10.96
N LEU A 129 -7.62 4.56 -11.92
CA LEU A 129 -8.39 3.31 -11.86
C LEU A 129 -7.48 2.07 -11.91
N ILE A 130 -6.53 2.04 -12.86
CA ILE A 130 -5.60 0.92 -13.03
C ILE A 130 -4.73 0.75 -11.78
N CYS A 131 -4.25 1.85 -11.19
CA CYS A 131 -3.40 1.79 -10.03
C CYS A 131 -4.13 1.26 -8.80
N TYR A 132 -5.36 1.71 -8.52
CA TYR A 132 -6.16 1.12 -7.45
C TYR A 132 -6.44 -0.36 -7.70
N PHE A 133 -6.82 -0.73 -8.93
CA PHE A 133 -7.07 -2.13 -9.28
C PHE A 133 -5.83 -3.00 -9.03
N LEU A 134 -4.66 -2.56 -9.51
CA LEU A 134 -3.41 -3.30 -9.35
C LEU A 134 -2.97 -3.40 -7.89
N SER A 135 -3.08 -2.31 -7.12
CA SER A 135 -2.77 -2.32 -5.70
C SER A 135 -3.67 -3.28 -4.92
N PHE A 136 -4.98 -3.29 -5.18
CA PHE A 136 -5.89 -4.25 -4.55
C PHE A 136 -5.64 -5.70 -4.99
N TYR A 137 -5.25 -5.91 -6.24
CA TYR A 137 -4.85 -7.23 -6.73
C TYR A 137 -3.60 -7.74 -5.99
N ILE A 138 -2.58 -6.89 -5.82
CA ILE A 138 -1.37 -7.23 -5.05
C ILE A 138 -1.72 -7.56 -3.60
N VAL A 139 -2.54 -6.74 -2.95
CA VAL A 139 -3.04 -6.99 -1.58
C VAL A 139 -3.72 -8.34 -1.49
N LYS A 140 -4.64 -8.66 -2.42
CA LYS A 140 -5.33 -9.95 -2.45
C LYS A 140 -4.35 -11.12 -2.43
N ILE A 141 -3.36 -11.09 -3.31
CA ILE A 141 -2.40 -12.19 -3.43
C ILE A 141 -1.49 -12.27 -2.19
N LYS A 142 -1.06 -11.14 -1.61
CA LYS A 142 -0.30 -11.13 -0.35
C LYS A 142 -1.07 -11.75 0.81
N LEU A 143 -2.39 -11.49 0.89
CA LEU A 143 -3.24 -12.12 1.90
C LEU A 143 -3.40 -13.62 1.67
N LEU A 144 -3.53 -14.06 0.42
CA LEU A 144 -3.60 -15.50 0.09
C LEU A 144 -2.30 -16.22 0.47
N ASP A 145 -1.16 -15.63 0.14
CA ASP A 145 0.16 -16.16 0.49
C ASP A 145 0.33 -16.26 2.02
N SER A 146 0.00 -15.20 2.75
CA SER A 146 0.02 -15.19 4.22
C SER A 146 -0.88 -16.27 4.82
N ILE A 147 -2.11 -16.45 4.32
CA ILE A 147 -3.01 -17.53 4.78
C ILE A 147 -2.36 -18.91 4.58
N GLN A 148 -1.80 -19.15 3.39
CA GLN A 148 -1.22 -20.44 3.04
C GLN A 148 0.01 -20.76 3.89
N GLU A 149 0.95 -19.82 3.99
CA GLU A 149 2.16 -19.99 4.81
C GLU A 149 1.83 -20.12 6.31
N SER A 150 0.81 -19.41 6.77
CA SER A 150 0.47 -19.33 8.19
C SER A 150 -0.34 -20.50 8.72
N TYR A 151 -1.26 -21.06 7.91
CA TYR A 151 -2.28 -22.00 8.39
C TYR A 151 -2.37 -23.29 7.57
N PHE A 152 -1.72 -23.36 6.41
CA PHE A 152 -1.75 -24.51 5.51
C PHE A 152 -0.36 -25.02 5.12
N ALA A 153 0.71 -24.59 5.80
CA ALA A 153 2.08 -25.00 5.53
C ALA A 153 2.30 -26.52 5.61
N ASP A 154 1.62 -27.18 6.55
CA ASP A 154 1.69 -28.64 6.74
C ASP A 154 0.78 -29.42 5.78
N SER A 155 -0.07 -28.72 5.02
CA SER A 155 -0.90 -29.35 4.02
C SER A 155 -0.06 -29.63 2.77
N LYS A 156 -0.11 -30.87 2.24
CA LYS A 156 0.61 -31.26 1.02
C LYS A 156 0.21 -30.46 -0.23
N ASN A 157 -0.85 -29.64 -0.14
CA ASN A 157 -1.41 -28.85 -1.24
C ASN A 157 -1.17 -27.35 -1.04
N ILE A 158 0.09 -26.93 -0.86
CA ILE A 158 0.45 -25.51 -0.99
C ILE A 158 0.13 -25.08 -2.42
N ILE A 159 -0.87 -24.20 -2.59
CA ILE A 159 -1.24 -23.65 -3.89
C ILE A 159 -0.16 -22.65 -4.31
N LYS A 160 0.94 -23.15 -4.88
CA LYS A 160 1.98 -22.33 -5.49
C LYS A 160 1.46 -21.73 -6.80
N SER A 161 0.70 -20.66 -6.70
CA SER A 161 0.31 -19.90 -7.89
C SER A 161 1.50 -19.09 -8.40
N ASN A 162 1.68 -19.04 -9.72
CA ASN A 162 2.66 -18.15 -10.36
C ASN A 162 2.47 -16.69 -9.92
N ALA A 163 1.24 -16.29 -9.58
CA ALA A 163 0.91 -14.96 -9.07
C ALA A 163 1.62 -14.64 -7.73
N ILE A 164 1.67 -15.58 -6.78
CA ILE A 164 2.37 -15.40 -5.50
C ILE A 164 3.87 -15.21 -5.74
N LYS A 165 4.48 -16.06 -6.58
CA LYS A 165 5.91 -15.94 -6.94
C LYS A 165 6.21 -14.58 -7.58
N ASN A 166 5.37 -14.14 -8.51
CA ASN A 166 5.54 -12.87 -9.19
C ASN A 166 5.42 -11.67 -8.23
N ILE A 167 4.53 -11.74 -7.23
CA ILE A 167 4.35 -10.65 -6.26
C ILE A 167 5.46 -10.62 -5.20
N LYS A 168 6.02 -11.77 -4.82
CA LYS A 168 7.25 -11.81 -4.02
C LYS A 168 8.41 -11.17 -4.78
N LEU A 169 8.59 -11.53 -6.05
CA LEU A 169 9.59 -10.91 -6.93
C LEU A 169 9.36 -9.39 -7.07
N LEU A 170 8.12 -8.97 -7.33
CA LEU A 170 7.77 -7.54 -7.40
C LEU A 170 8.10 -6.80 -6.10
N SER A 171 7.81 -7.39 -4.94
CA SER A 171 8.12 -6.78 -3.64
C SER A 171 9.63 -6.60 -3.47
N SER A 172 10.44 -7.59 -3.85
CA SER A 172 11.90 -7.47 -3.85
C SER A 172 12.40 -6.38 -4.81
N ILE A 173 11.81 -6.29 -6.02
CA ILE A 173 12.12 -5.24 -6.99
C ILE A 173 11.78 -3.86 -6.42
N LEU A 174 10.64 -3.70 -5.74
CA LEU A 174 10.24 -2.44 -5.12
C LEU A 174 11.20 -2.02 -4.00
N VAL A 175 11.67 -2.96 -3.17
CA VAL A 175 12.67 -2.67 -2.13
C VAL A 175 13.99 -2.21 -2.78
N LEU A 176 14.47 -2.94 -3.80
CA LEU A 176 15.67 -2.54 -4.55
C LEU A 176 15.49 -1.16 -5.19
N PHE A 177 14.32 -0.90 -5.77
CA PHE A 177 13.99 0.39 -6.38
C PHE A 177 14.03 1.54 -5.37
N VAL A 178 13.49 1.36 -4.16
CA VAL A 178 13.59 2.35 -3.07
C VAL A 178 15.05 2.61 -2.69
N ILE A 179 15.87 1.55 -2.57
CA ILE A 179 17.31 1.69 -2.27
C ILE A 179 18.02 2.48 -3.38
N LEU A 180 17.70 2.19 -4.65
CA LEU A 180 18.26 2.90 -5.80
C LEU A 180 17.84 4.37 -5.82
N LEU A 181 16.58 4.70 -5.52
CA LEU A 181 16.10 6.08 -5.43
C LEU A 181 16.85 6.86 -4.35
N ILE A 182 16.96 6.30 -3.15
CA ILE A 182 17.68 6.94 -2.04
C ILE A 182 19.15 7.14 -2.42
N SER A 183 19.79 6.11 -2.97
CA SER A 183 21.19 6.17 -3.40
C SER A 183 21.41 7.23 -4.47
N ALA A 184 20.54 7.29 -5.49
CA ALA A 184 20.59 8.29 -6.55
C ALA A 184 20.41 9.72 -6.00
N MET A 185 19.48 9.91 -5.06
CA MET A 185 19.27 11.21 -4.40
C MET A 185 20.52 11.66 -3.62
N GLN A 186 21.17 10.74 -2.88
CA GLN A 186 22.39 11.08 -2.14
C GLN A 186 23.57 11.35 -3.08
N LEU A 187 23.74 10.53 -4.12
CA LEU A 187 24.78 10.75 -5.14
C LEU A 187 24.60 12.10 -5.84
N TYR A 188 23.36 12.45 -6.21
CA TYR A 188 23.05 13.76 -6.80
C TYR A 188 23.44 14.90 -5.86
N ARG A 189 23.14 14.77 -4.56
CA ARG A 189 23.47 15.80 -3.56
C ARG A 189 24.99 15.98 -3.40
N LEU A 190 25.75 14.89 -3.41
CA LEU A 190 27.21 14.91 -3.22
C LEU A 190 27.97 15.37 -4.47
N ASN A 191 27.48 14.99 -5.66
CA ASN A 191 28.16 15.22 -6.93
C ASN A 191 27.52 16.34 -7.78
N LYS A 192 26.79 17.26 -7.14
CA LYS A 192 26.07 18.35 -7.81
C LYS A 192 26.96 19.20 -8.73
N TRP A 193 28.26 19.32 -8.42
CA TRP A 193 29.24 20.04 -9.25
C TRP A 193 29.56 19.29 -10.56
N TRP A 194 29.70 17.96 -10.52
CA TRP A 194 30.05 17.13 -11.68
C TRP A 194 28.96 17.11 -12.75
N ILE A 195 27.68 17.10 -12.34
CA ILE A 195 26.54 17.03 -13.28
C ILE A 195 26.39 18.34 -14.09
N LYS A 196 26.85 19.47 -13.52
CA LYS A 196 26.67 20.79 -14.12
C LYS A 196 27.55 21.04 -15.36
N SER A 197 28.56 20.22 -15.61
CA SER A 197 29.52 20.40 -16.71
C SER A 197 29.23 19.55 -17.96
N TYR A 198 28.13 18.79 -18.00
CA TYR A 198 27.78 17.98 -19.16
C TYR A 198 26.98 18.81 -20.18
N ASN A 199 27.48 18.88 -21.41
CA ASN A 199 26.77 19.49 -22.53
C ASN A 199 25.58 18.61 -22.96
N LEU A 200 24.36 19.10 -22.73
CA LEU A 200 23.11 18.50 -23.19
C LEU A 200 22.92 18.54 -24.72
N GLU A 201 23.82 19.22 -25.44
CA GLU A 201 23.78 19.39 -26.91
C GLU A 201 23.83 18.06 -27.68
N PHE A 202 24.45 17.02 -27.12
CA PHE A 202 24.48 15.69 -27.75
C PHE A 202 23.08 15.08 -27.94
N LEU A 203 22.17 15.26 -26.97
CA LEU A 203 20.78 14.80 -27.07
C LEU A 203 19.96 15.66 -28.03
N ALA A 204 20.27 16.96 -28.13
CA ALA A 204 19.63 17.87 -29.06
C ALA A 204 19.93 17.51 -30.53
N GLY A 205 21.16 17.07 -30.83
CA GLY A 205 21.57 16.64 -32.18
C GLY A 205 20.90 15.36 -32.69
N LEU A 206 20.26 14.58 -31.82
CA LEU A 206 19.52 13.37 -32.19
C LEU A 206 18.04 13.64 -32.49
N ASN A 207 17.53 14.83 -32.18
CA ASN A 207 16.11 15.16 -32.34
C ASN A 207 15.71 15.13 -33.83
N GLY A 208 14.62 14.43 -34.17
CA GLY A 208 14.14 14.26 -35.54
C GLY A 208 14.85 13.17 -36.37
N THR A 209 15.87 12.49 -35.82
CA THR A 209 16.50 11.33 -36.46
C THR A 209 15.77 10.02 -36.12
N ILE A 210 15.95 8.97 -36.94
CA ILE A 210 15.41 7.63 -36.66
C ILE A 210 15.90 7.11 -35.30
N LEU A 211 17.19 7.30 -35.00
CA LEU A 211 17.78 6.93 -33.71
C LEU A 211 17.15 7.73 -32.56
N GLY A 212 16.96 9.05 -32.73
CA GLY A 212 16.29 9.89 -31.74
C GLY A 212 14.85 9.45 -31.44
N ASN A 213 14.10 9.08 -32.47
CA ASN A 213 12.73 8.57 -32.30
C ASN A 213 12.71 7.24 -31.54
N ILE A 214 13.64 6.32 -31.83
CA ILE A 214 13.78 5.06 -31.09
C ILE A 214 14.09 5.34 -29.61
N PHE A 215 15.06 6.22 -29.33
CA PHE A 215 15.40 6.61 -27.95
C PHE A 215 14.22 7.25 -27.21
N SER A 216 13.46 8.11 -27.89
CA SER A 216 12.26 8.74 -27.32
C SER A 216 11.18 7.72 -26.97
N ILE A 217 10.96 6.70 -27.80
CA ILE A 217 9.99 5.64 -27.51
C ILE A 217 10.43 4.86 -26.27
N ILE A 218 11.71 4.45 -26.23
CA ILE A 218 12.27 3.70 -25.10
C ILE A 218 12.17 4.51 -23.80
N SER A 219 12.46 5.81 -23.83
CA SER A 219 12.41 6.67 -22.65
C SER A 219 10.99 6.80 -22.09
N VAL A 220 9.97 6.87 -22.95
CA VAL A 220 8.55 6.87 -22.53
C VAL A 220 8.19 5.56 -21.84
N PHE A 221 8.60 4.41 -22.39
CA PHE A 221 8.36 3.11 -21.74
C PHE A 221 9.03 3.02 -20.36
N ILE A 222 10.28 3.47 -20.25
CA ILE A 222 11.00 3.52 -18.98
C ILE A 222 10.27 4.42 -17.98
N ALA A 223 9.82 5.60 -18.40
CA ALA A 223 9.08 6.53 -17.55
C ALA A 223 7.78 5.90 -17.02
N ILE A 224 7.03 5.20 -17.88
CA ILE A 224 5.81 4.47 -17.48
C ILE A 224 6.13 3.40 -16.42
N ILE A 225 7.19 2.61 -16.63
CA ILE A 225 7.61 1.58 -15.66
C ILE A 225 7.98 2.22 -14.32
N ILE A 226 8.74 3.31 -14.33
CA ILE A 226 9.13 4.03 -13.11
C ILE A 226 7.90 4.56 -12.36
N VAL A 227 6.95 5.16 -13.07
CA VAL A 227 5.69 5.66 -12.50
C VAL A 227 4.89 4.51 -11.87
N LEU A 228 4.79 3.37 -12.56
CA LEU A 228 4.11 2.18 -12.02
C LEU A 228 4.81 1.64 -10.77
N LEU A 229 6.14 1.49 -10.80
CA LEU A 229 6.92 1.03 -9.64
C LEU A 229 6.72 1.97 -8.45
N PHE A 230 6.82 3.28 -8.67
CA PHE A 230 6.62 4.27 -7.62
C PHE A 230 5.20 4.18 -7.03
N THR A 231 4.19 3.99 -7.88
CA THR A 231 2.79 3.84 -7.45
C THR A 231 2.54 2.57 -6.63
N MET A 232 3.37 1.54 -6.82
CA MET A 232 3.25 0.28 -6.10
C MET A 232 4.04 0.24 -4.78
N ILE A 233 4.94 1.20 -4.51
CA ILE A 233 5.70 1.27 -3.25
C ILE A 233 4.80 1.17 -2.00
N PRO A 234 3.62 1.84 -1.92
CA PRO A 234 2.78 1.76 -0.74
C PRO A 234 2.36 0.34 -0.37
N THR A 235 2.31 -0.59 -1.32
CA THR A 235 2.00 -2.01 -1.05
C THR A 235 3.02 -2.70 -0.15
N LEU A 236 4.22 -2.12 0.06
CA LEU A 236 5.22 -2.59 1.01
C LEU A 236 4.83 -2.30 2.47
N PHE A 237 4.02 -1.28 2.74
CA PHE A 237 3.54 -0.97 4.10
C PHE A 237 2.46 -1.95 4.59
N LEU A 238 1.93 -2.78 3.69
CA LEU A 238 0.92 -3.77 4.04
C LEU A 238 1.56 -4.98 4.75
N ASN A 239 1.27 -5.14 6.03
CA ASN A 239 1.55 -6.37 6.75
C ASN A 239 0.36 -7.35 6.62
N SER A 240 0.50 -8.32 5.71
CA SER A 240 -0.53 -9.31 5.43
C SER A 240 -0.84 -10.22 6.63
N ASP A 241 0.15 -10.56 7.46
CA ASP A 241 -0.03 -11.44 8.61
C ASP A 241 -0.92 -10.80 9.68
N ILE A 242 -0.72 -9.51 9.95
CA ILE A 242 -1.58 -8.76 10.87
C ILE A 242 -3.02 -8.77 10.37
N ILE A 243 -3.24 -8.53 9.07
CA ILE A 243 -4.58 -8.48 8.48
C ILE A 243 -5.25 -9.86 8.52
N VAL A 244 -4.54 -10.93 8.15
CA VAL A 244 -5.07 -12.30 8.19
C VAL A 244 -5.43 -12.72 9.60
N ASN A 245 -4.56 -12.45 10.59
CA ASN A 245 -4.86 -12.71 11.99
C ASN A 245 -6.07 -11.88 12.46
N GLY A 246 -6.16 -10.62 12.05
CA GLY A 246 -7.33 -9.76 12.30
C GLY A 246 -8.64 -10.30 11.74
N LEU A 247 -8.63 -10.85 10.52
CA LEU A 247 -9.79 -11.49 9.91
C LEU A 247 -10.25 -12.72 10.71
N LEU A 248 -9.30 -13.49 11.24
CA LEU A 248 -9.58 -14.67 12.06
C LEU A 248 -10.06 -14.29 13.46
N LEU A 249 -9.45 -13.29 14.10
CA LEU A 249 -9.93 -12.73 15.37
C LEU A 249 -11.34 -12.16 15.24
N ARG A 250 -11.67 -11.54 14.11
CA ARG A 250 -13.02 -11.08 13.83
C ARG A 250 -14.01 -12.24 13.61
N LYS A 251 -13.58 -13.31 12.96
CA LYS A 251 -14.41 -14.52 12.74
C LYS A 251 -14.77 -15.19 14.07
N TYR A 252 -13.80 -15.29 14.98
CA TYR A 252 -13.91 -16.00 16.26
C TYR A 252 -13.95 -15.05 17.47
N SER A 253 -14.53 -13.85 17.32
CA SER A 253 -14.32 -12.78 18.29
C SER A 253 -14.87 -13.12 19.68
N GLU A 254 -16.03 -13.78 19.75
CA GLU A 254 -16.64 -14.16 21.02
C GLU A 254 -15.95 -15.37 21.65
N GLU A 255 -15.46 -16.30 20.84
CA GLU A 255 -14.68 -17.46 21.30
C GLU A 255 -13.37 -16.99 21.93
N PHE A 256 -12.62 -16.08 21.27
CA PHE A 256 -11.41 -15.49 21.83
C PHE A 256 -11.68 -14.68 23.10
N ARG A 257 -12.75 -13.88 23.11
CA ARG A 257 -13.12 -13.08 24.28
C ARG A 257 -13.44 -13.97 25.49
N LYS A 258 -14.15 -15.08 25.28
CA LYS A 258 -14.50 -16.04 26.35
C LYS A 258 -13.31 -16.89 26.79
N GLU A 259 -12.51 -17.40 25.85
CA GLU A 259 -11.35 -18.23 26.14
C GLU A 259 -10.31 -17.50 27.01
N TYR A 260 -10.20 -16.19 26.83
CA TYR A 260 -9.24 -15.34 27.54
C TYR A 260 -9.88 -14.45 28.61
N ASP A 261 -11.15 -14.69 28.95
CA ASP A 261 -11.91 -13.99 30.00
C ASP A 261 -11.90 -12.45 29.89
N PHE A 262 -11.87 -11.91 28.67
CA PHE A 262 -11.98 -10.47 28.46
C PHE A 262 -13.42 -9.98 28.60
N THR A 263 -13.59 -8.81 29.20
CA THR A 263 -14.88 -8.11 29.22
C THR A 263 -15.23 -7.58 27.83
N LYS A 264 -16.51 -7.26 27.60
CA LYS A 264 -16.93 -6.65 26.33
C LYS A 264 -16.29 -5.28 26.11
N GLU A 265 -16.09 -4.51 27.17
CA GLU A 265 -15.50 -3.17 27.12
C GLU A 265 -14.01 -3.22 26.79
N GLU A 266 -13.26 -4.18 27.35
CA GLU A 266 -11.86 -4.39 26.99
C GLU A 266 -11.72 -4.82 25.53
N TRP A 267 -12.56 -5.76 25.10
CA TRP A 267 -12.48 -6.36 23.76
C TRP A 267 -12.90 -5.41 22.64
N TYR A 268 -14.09 -4.82 22.78
CA TYR A 268 -14.68 -3.96 21.74
C TYR A 268 -14.33 -2.49 21.91
N GLY A 269 -13.99 -2.05 23.13
CA GLY A 269 -13.91 -0.64 23.51
C GLY A 269 -15.25 -0.10 24.03
N GLU A 270 -15.19 1.11 24.59
CA GLU A 270 -16.39 1.89 24.90
C GLU A 270 -17.10 2.29 23.59
N LYS A 271 -18.43 2.21 23.59
CA LYS A 271 -19.26 2.60 22.44
C LYS A 271 -19.61 4.07 22.46
#